data_AF-A0A952RM44-F1
#
_entry.id   AF-A0A952RM44-F1
#
_cell.length_a   1.000
_cell.length_b   1.000
_cell.length_c   1.000
_cell.angle_alpha   90.00
_cell.angle_beta   90.00
_cell.angle_gamma   90.00
#
_symmetry.space_group_name_H-M   'P 1'
#
loop_
_entity.id
_entity.type
_entity.pdbx_description
1 polymer ?
#
loop_
_entity_poly.entity_id
_entity_poly.type
_entity_poly.pdbx_seq_one_letter_code
_entity_poly.pdbx_strand_id
1 'polypeptide(L)'
;MTRKHFVTSIVFGLTGVLSFACGEPDWVGGELDEDTNQGQLTNEPEEACTESGGDGKPGLGVDPSTLEACCEDKGKAHCVDEALVSSSKDKLDACGSGGRCVPDTIITGTEAKTCTSSVTNSPGKCLSPCIKAIAEKASLLKADGCTGGELCAPCELGGTPTGACEIGKPKSGGGAKTCAPKNGDKESKEPAADPPKSAGCCGGKGLCVTKDVVEAKMPGKSDQLDTHECTDGLLCAPTENAAADFEPKKCKAKGSVTGLFMGEYEGVCLSNCLKFKRTQQFASAQGDCDDEHRCMPCEVLGRPTGAPGCEQ
;
A
#
# COMPACT_ATOMS: atom_id res chain seq x y z
N MET A 1 -50.96 65.80 17.99
CA MET A 1 -50.40 64.62 18.69
C MET A 1 -50.44 63.45 17.73
N THR A 2 -49.36 63.22 16.99
CA THR A 2 -49.36 62.30 15.84
C THR A 2 -48.32 61.22 16.11
N ARG A 3 -48.79 60.03 16.52
CA ARG A 3 -47.95 58.85 16.81
C ARG A 3 -47.46 58.26 15.48
N LYS A 4 -46.14 58.27 15.26
CA LYS A 4 -45.48 57.53 14.19
C LYS A 4 -45.24 56.09 14.67
N HIS A 5 -45.83 55.12 13.98
CA HIS A 5 -45.53 53.70 14.15
C HIS A 5 -44.20 53.39 13.47
N PHE A 6 -43.24 52.86 14.24
CA PHE A 6 -41.98 52.31 13.76
C PHE A 6 -42.23 50.83 13.43
N VAL A 7 -42.18 50.49 12.13
CA VAL A 7 -42.25 49.11 11.65
C VAL A 7 -40.81 48.59 11.56
N THR A 8 -40.42 47.76 12.50
CA THR A 8 -39.13 47.05 12.49
C THR A 8 -39.30 45.77 11.68
N SER A 9 -38.85 45.78 10.42
CA SER A 9 -38.75 44.58 9.59
C SER A 9 -37.52 43.77 10.00
N ILE A 10 -37.73 42.62 10.62
CA ILE A 10 -36.69 41.63 10.89
C ILE A 10 -36.52 40.78 9.63
N VAL A 11 -35.42 40.97 8.91
CA VAL A 11 -35.01 40.10 7.79
C VAL A 11 -34.24 38.91 8.38
N PHE A 12 -34.86 37.74 8.40
CA PHE A 12 -34.19 36.47 8.69
C PHE A 12 -33.34 36.08 7.48
N GLY A 13 -32.04 36.39 7.54
CA GLY A 13 -31.03 35.86 6.62
C GLY A 13 -30.70 34.41 6.96
N LEU A 14 -31.34 33.48 6.27
CA LEU A 14 -31.02 32.05 6.30
C LEU A 14 -29.82 31.80 5.36
N THR A 15 -28.61 32.11 5.82
CA THR A 15 -27.37 31.62 5.21
C THR A 15 -27.18 30.15 5.59
N GLY A 16 -27.78 29.27 4.80
CA GLY A 16 -27.47 27.84 4.82
C GLY A 16 -26.10 27.61 4.19
N VAL A 17 -25.08 27.45 5.02
CA VAL A 17 -23.79 26.92 4.59
C VAL A 17 -23.97 25.42 4.37
N LEU A 18 -24.23 25.03 3.13
CA LEU A 18 -24.11 23.63 2.69
C LEU A 18 -22.62 23.29 2.65
N SER A 19 -22.10 22.81 3.78
CA SER A 19 -20.83 22.08 3.81
C SER A 19 -21.03 20.76 3.08
N PHE A 20 -20.69 20.72 1.79
CA PHE A 20 -20.37 19.47 1.13
C PHE A 20 -19.03 19.01 1.71
N ALA A 21 -19.09 18.20 2.76
CA ALA A 21 -17.94 17.40 3.16
C ALA A 21 -17.66 16.45 1.99
N CYS A 22 -16.56 16.68 1.27
CA CYS A 22 -15.93 15.65 0.46
C CYS A 22 -15.43 14.58 1.43
N GLY A 23 -16.29 13.64 1.80
CA GLY A 23 -15.87 12.41 2.47
C GLY A 23 -14.85 11.73 1.56
N GLU A 24 -13.74 11.31 2.15
CA GLU A 24 -12.72 10.53 1.45
C GLU A 24 -13.39 9.30 0.80
N PRO A 25 -13.01 8.97 -0.44
CA PRO A 25 -13.56 7.78 -1.07
C PRO A 25 -13.18 6.50 -0.31
N ASP A 26 -14.20 5.83 0.24
CA ASP A 26 -14.15 4.55 0.96
C ASP A 26 -13.69 3.33 0.10
N TRP A 27 -13.05 3.59 -1.05
CA TRP A 27 -12.52 2.57 -1.96
C TRP A 27 -10.98 2.47 -1.91
N VAL A 28 -10.30 3.40 -1.24
CA VAL A 28 -8.89 3.24 -0.85
C VAL A 28 -8.83 2.03 0.05
N GLY A 29 -8.27 0.92 -0.45
CA GLY A 29 -8.27 -0.34 0.28
C GLY A 29 -7.66 -0.15 1.66
N GLY A 30 -8.43 -0.45 2.71
CA GLY A 30 -7.85 -0.94 3.95
C GLY A 30 -6.96 -2.13 3.60
N GLU A 31 -5.70 -2.04 3.99
CA GLU A 31 -4.74 -3.12 3.85
C GLU A 31 -5.11 -4.25 4.82
N LEU A 32 -5.27 -5.44 4.25
CA LEU A 32 -5.06 -6.77 4.84
C LEU A 32 -4.94 -6.87 6.37
N ASP A 33 -6.06 -7.10 7.07
CA ASP A 33 -6.04 -7.77 8.38
C ASP A 33 -5.87 -9.29 8.15
N GLU A 34 -4.65 -9.81 8.35
CA GLU A 34 -4.37 -11.24 8.34
C GLU A 34 -4.29 -11.75 9.79
N ASP A 35 -5.42 -11.77 10.50
CA ASP A 35 -5.51 -12.46 11.79
C ASP A 35 -6.94 -12.91 12.09
N THR A 36 -7.31 -14.13 11.68
CA THR A 36 -8.34 -14.90 12.39
C THR A 36 -8.11 -16.40 12.24
N ASN A 37 -7.88 -17.04 13.38
CA ASN A 37 -8.17 -18.44 13.72
C ASN A 37 -7.00 -19.45 13.71
N GLN A 38 -6.28 -19.54 14.85
CA GLN A 38 -5.75 -20.83 15.31
C GLN A 38 -6.69 -21.43 16.37
N GLY A 39 -7.83 -21.91 15.89
CA GLY A 39 -8.68 -22.87 16.57
C GLY A 39 -8.19 -24.28 16.25
N GLN A 40 -7.60 -24.91 17.25
CA GLN A 40 -7.23 -26.32 17.33
C GLN A 40 -8.32 -27.28 16.78
N LEU A 41 -8.03 -28.01 15.69
CA LEU A 41 -8.77 -29.21 15.29
C LEU A 41 -7.85 -30.23 14.62
N THR A 42 -8.23 -31.48 14.82
CA THR A 42 -7.45 -32.71 14.82
C THR A 42 -7.16 -33.29 13.43
N ASN A 43 -6.11 -34.10 13.38
CA ASN A 43 -5.63 -34.89 12.23
C ASN A 43 -6.76 -35.61 11.47
N GLU A 44 -6.85 -35.40 10.15
CA GLU A 44 -7.41 -36.33 9.15
C GLU A 44 -6.80 -36.03 7.77
N PRO A 45 -6.76 -37.01 6.83
CA PRO A 45 -5.65 -37.17 5.89
C PRO A 45 -5.68 -36.23 4.67
N GLU A 46 -4.47 -35.83 4.27
CA GLU A 46 -4.15 -35.06 3.07
C GLU A 46 -4.51 -35.85 1.80
N GLU A 47 -5.64 -35.50 1.18
CA GLU A 47 -5.94 -35.91 -0.20
C GLU A 47 -5.24 -34.93 -1.17
N ALA A 48 -4.43 -35.51 -2.02
CA ALA A 48 -3.57 -34.94 -3.07
C ALA A 48 -4.07 -33.65 -3.73
N CYS A 49 -3.25 -32.60 -3.67
CA CYS A 49 -3.26 -31.54 -4.68
C CYS A 49 -2.65 -32.11 -5.97
N THR A 50 -3.49 -32.37 -6.98
CA THR A 50 -3.03 -32.71 -8.33
C THR A 50 -2.34 -31.49 -8.93
N GLU A 51 -1.05 -31.61 -9.23
CA GLU A 51 -0.28 -30.61 -9.97
C GLU A 51 -0.93 -30.34 -11.34
N SER A 52 -1.62 -29.21 -11.47
CA SER A 52 -1.86 -28.61 -12.79
C SER A 52 -0.75 -27.60 -13.03
N GLY A 53 0.19 -27.96 -13.89
CA GLY A 53 1.29 -27.10 -14.32
C GLY A 53 0.76 -25.78 -14.89
N GLY A 54 0.99 -24.69 -14.17
CA GLY A 54 0.67 -23.34 -14.61
C GLY A 54 1.95 -22.57 -14.88
N ASP A 55 2.08 -22.02 -16.09
CA ASP A 55 3.26 -21.31 -16.66
C ASP A 55 3.64 -19.98 -15.97
N GLY A 56 3.61 -19.91 -14.64
CA GLY A 56 4.01 -18.70 -13.89
C GLY A 56 3.14 -17.47 -14.15
N LYS A 57 1.93 -17.65 -14.68
CA LYS A 57 1.00 -16.53 -14.89
C LYS A 57 0.38 -16.12 -13.55
N PRO A 58 0.29 -14.81 -13.26
CA PRO A 58 -0.57 -14.34 -12.19
C PRO A 58 -1.99 -14.83 -12.48
N GLY A 59 -2.72 -15.27 -11.46
CA GLY A 59 -4.06 -15.85 -11.59
C GLY A 59 -4.31 -16.87 -10.48
N LEU A 60 -5.57 -17.27 -10.32
CA LEU A 60 -5.95 -18.31 -9.34
C LEU A 60 -5.60 -19.72 -9.82
N GLY A 61 -5.18 -19.88 -11.08
CA GLY A 61 -4.86 -21.18 -11.67
C GLY A 61 -6.07 -22.08 -11.90
N VAL A 62 -7.29 -21.54 -11.76
CA VAL A 62 -8.55 -22.24 -11.98
C VAL A 62 -9.11 -21.86 -13.35
N ASP A 63 -9.60 -22.84 -14.11
CA ASP A 63 -10.29 -22.60 -15.38
C ASP A 63 -11.71 -22.05 -15.10
N PRO A 64 -12.04 -20.80 -15.51
CA PRO A 64 -13.35 -20.20 -15.27
C PRO A 64 -14.49 -21.05 -15.83
N SER A 65 -14.28 -21.78 -16.93
CA SER A 65 -15.34 -22.58 -17.57
C SER A 65 -15.83 -23.75 -16.73
N THR A 66 -15.10 -24.09 -15.65
CA THR A 66 -15.47 -25.13 -14.69
C THR A 66 -16.24 -24.59 -13.48
N LEU A 67 -16.33 -23.27 -13.35
CA LEU A 67 -16.98 -22.58 -12.25
C LEU A 67 -18.41 -22.18 -12.61
N GLU A 68 -19.23 -21.89 -11.59
CA GLU A 68 -20.57 -21.36 -11.80
C GLU A 68 -20.49 -19.93 -12.33
N ALA A 69 -21.15 -19.65 -13.45
CA ALA A 69 -21.22 -18.30 -13.99
C ALA A 69 -22.00 -17.38 -13.04
N CYS A 70 -21.55 -16.14 -12.93
CA CYS A 70 -22.22 -15.11 -12.16
C CYS A 70 -22.18 -13.78 -12.92
N CYS A 71 -23.06 -12.85 -12.54
CA CYS A 71 -23.07 -11.51 -13.12
C CYS A 71 -23.22 -11.50 -14.66
N GLU A 72 -23.96 -12.47 -15.18
CA GLU A 72 -24.15 -12.72 -16.62
C GLU A 72 -24.74 -11.51 -17.37
N ASP A 73 -25.46 -10.63 -16.66
CA ASP A 73 -26.07 -9.42 -17.18
C ASP A 73 -25.08 -8.25 -17.36
N LYS A 74 -23.89 -8.32 -16.75
CA LYS A 74 -22.93 -7.19 -16.71
C LYS A 74 -21.53 -7.55 -17.18
N GLY A 75 -21.18 -8.82 -17.30
CA GLY A 75 -19.87 -9.22 -17.81
C GLY A 75 -19.59 -10.72 -17.70
N LYS A 76 -18.35 -11.10 -18.01
CA LYS A 76 -17.86 -12.46 -17.80
C LYS A 76 -17.22 -12.59 -16.42
N ALA A 77 -17.89 -13.29 -15.52
CA ALA A 77 -17.41 -13.57 -14.19
C ALA A 77 -17.90 -14.95 -13.74
N HIS A 78 -17.15 -15.55 -12.83
CA HIS A 78 -17.51 -16.82 -12.24
C HIS A 78 -17.34 -16.82 -10.72
N CYS A 79 -18.09 -17.68 -10.06
CA CYS A 79 -18.03 -17.87 -8.62
C CYS A 79 -16.76 -18.60 -8.24
N VAL A 80 -16.00 -17.99 -7.33
CA VAL A 80 -14.78 -18.53 -6.76
C VAL A 80 -14.98 -18.69 -5.26
N ASP A 81 -14.36 -19.73 -4.67
CA ASP A 81 -14.34 -19.91 -3.22
C ASP A 81 -13.80 -18.66 -2.50
N GLU A 82 -14.46 -18.27 -1.41
CA GLU A 82 -14.13 -17.07 -0.66
C GLU A 82 -12.72 -17.13 -0.05
N ALA A 83 -12.19 -18.33 0.24
CA ALA A 83 -10.83 -18.52 0.73
C ALA A 83 -9.77 -18.06 -0.28
N LEU A 84 -10.08 -18.13 -1.59
CA LEU A 84 -9.17 -17.70 -2.66
C LEU A 84 -9.18 -16.19 -2.89
N VAL A 85 -10.18 -15.48 -2.36
CA VAL A 85 -10.37 -14.03 -2.54
C VAL A 85 -10.65 -13.30 -1.24
N SER A 86 -10.19 -13.85 -0.12
CA SER A 86 -10.43 -13.33 1.24
C SER A 86 -10.16 -11.83 1.36
N SER A 87 -9.01 -11.38 0.85
CA SER A 87 -8.60 -9.96 0.82
C SER A 87 -9.47 -9.01 -0.02
N SER A 88 -10.29 -9.54 -0.93
CA SER A 88 -11.12 -8.75 -1.85
C SER A 88 -12.61 -9.05 -1.70
N LYS A 89 -13.00 -9.85 -0.70
CA LYS A 89 -14.38 -10.35 -0.57
C LYS A 89 -15.43 -9.24 -0.54
N ASP A 90 -15.13 -8.14 0.14
CA ASP A 90 -16.09 -7.05 0.38
C ASP A 90 -16.29 -6.16 -0.86
N LYS A 91 -15.41 -6.33 -1.85
CA LYS A 91 -15.44 -5.61 -3.13
C LYS A 91 -16.11 -6.42 -4.24
N LEU A 92 -16.47 -7.67 -3.96
CA LEU A 92 -17.02 -8.64 -4.92
C LEU A 92 -18.43 -9.03 -4.50
N ASP A 93 -19.31 -9.24 -5.47
CA ASP A 93 -20.67 -9.70 -5.18
C ASP A 93 -20.67 -11.14 -4.66
N ALA A 94 -21.63 -11.48 -3.81
CA ALA A 94 -21.81 -12.85 -3.32
C ALA A 94 -22.43 -13.74 -4.40
N CYS A 95 -21.98 -14.99 -4.45
CA CYS A 95 -22.60 -16.01 -5.29
C CYS A 95 -23.72 -16.77 -4.57
N GLY A 96 -24.74 -17.20 -5.32
CA GLY A 96 -25.92 -17.88 -4.75
C GLY A 96 -25.59 -19.25 -4.12
N SER A 97 -24.59 -19.94 -4.65
CA SER A 97 -24.07 -21.23 -4.16
C SER A 97 -22.99 -21.10 -3.07
N GLY A 98 -22.59 -19.87 -2.72
CA GLY A 98 -21.44 -19.59 -1.86
C GLY A 98 -20.24 -19.03 -2.65
N GLY A 99 -19.33 -18.35 -1.95
CA GLY A 99 -18.17 -17.71 -2.58
C GLY A 99 -18.44 -16.29 -3.10
N ARG A 100 -17.55 -15.82 -3.98
CA ARG A 100 -17.57 -14.46 -4.55
C ARG A 100 -17.52 -14.49 -6.06
N CYS A 101 -18.25 -13.57 -6.68
CA CYS A 101 -18.28 -13.40 -8.12
C CYS A 101 -17.04 -12.63 -8.59
N VAL A 102 -16.14 -13.32 -9.28
CA VAL A 102 -14.84 -12.78 -9.71
C VAL A 102 -14.80 -12.69 -11.24
N PRO A 103 -14.42 -11.54 -11.83
CA PRO A 103 -14.21 -11.42 -13.27
C PRO A 103 -13.18 -12.41 -13.80
N ASP A 104 -13.41 -12.97 -14.99
CA ASP A 104 -12.54 -13.99 -15.60
C ASP A 104 -11.09 -13.49 -15.77
N THR A 105 -10.92 -12.19 -15.98
CA THR A 105 -9.60 -11.56 -16.10
C THR A 105 -8.77 -11.71 -14.82
N ILE A 106 -9.41 -11.66 -13.65
CA ILE A 106 -8.75 -11.88 -12.35
C ILE A 106 -8.51 -13.39 -12.13
N ILE A 107 -9.48 -14.24 -12.45
CA ILE A 107 -9.36 -15.70 -12.28
C ILE A 107 -8.20 -16.25 -13.11
N THR A 108 -8.13 -15.86 -14.38
CA THR A 108 -7.06 -16.24 -15.32
C THR A 108 -5.77 -15.44 -15.12
N GLY A 109 -5.84 -14.39 -14.29
CA GLY A 109 -4.87 -13.29 -14.14
C GLY A 109 -4.30 -12.77 -15.45
N THR A 110 -5.19 -12.62 -16.42
CA THR A 110 -4.91 -11.85 -17.62
C THR A 110 -4.98 -10.36 -17.26
N GLU A 111 -3.98 -9.60 -17.68
CA GLU A 111 -3.95 -8.17 -17.39
C GLU A 111 -5.16 -7.47 -18.03
N ALA A 112 -5.86 -6.65 -17.24
CA ALA A 112 -6.96 -5.85 -17.74
C ALA A 112 -6.50 -4.95 -18.89
N LYS A 113 -7.32 -4.90 -19.96
CA LYS A 113 -7.05 -4.06 -21.13
C LYS A 113 -6.98 -2.60 -20.72
N THR A 114 -6.03 -1.85 -21.28
CA THR A 114 -5.92 -0.41 -21.06
C THR A 114 -6.98 0.36 -21.86
N CYS A 115 -7.48 1.45 -21.28
CA CYS A 115 -8.40 2.39 -21.93
C CYS A 115 -8.04 3.84 -21.54
N THR A 116 -8.66 4.81 -22.22
CA THR A 116 -8.55 6.23 -21.86
C THR A 116 -9.93 6.71 -21.45
N SER A 117 -10.10 7.04 -20.16
CA SER A 117 -11.37 7.50 -19.61
C SER A 117 -11.75 8.85 -20.22
N SER A 118 -12.91 8.92 -20.85
CA SER A 118 -13.47 10.17 -21.41
C SER A 118 -14.00 11.12 -20.34
N VAL A 119 -14.19 10.63 -19.11
CA VAL A 119 -14.62 11.43 -17.95
C VAL A 119 -13.49 12.31 -17.45
N THR A 120 -12.28 11.75 -17.39
CA THR A 120 -11.09 12.38 -16.81
C THR A 120 -10.01 12.72 -17.84
N ASN A 121 -10.16 12.27 -19.10
CA ASN A 121 -9.13 12.30 -20.14
C ASN A 121 -7.79 11.70 -19.66
N SER A 122 -7.86 10.63 -18.86
CA SER A 122 -6.70 9.99 -18.23
C SER A 122 -6.63 8.49 -18.55
N PRO A 123 -5.46 7.85 -18.36
CA PRO A 123 -5.34 6.39 -18.46
C PRO A 123 -6.27 5.66 -17.49
N GLY A 124 -6.70 4.47 -17.89
CA GLY A 124 -7.55 3.58 -17.10
C GLY A 124 -7.45 2.12 -17.52
N LYS A 125 -8.23 1.27 -16.86
CA LYS A 125 -8.38 -0.16 -17.16
C LYS A 125 -9.84 -0.51 -17.45
N CYS A 126 -10.03 -1.42 -18.39
CA CYS A 126 -11.32 -2.03 -18.67
C CYS A 126 -11.64 -3.02 -17.55
N LEU A 127 -12.65 -2.69 -16.76
CA LEU A 127 -13.07 -3.49 -15.61
C LEU A 127 -14.55 -3.86 -15.73
N SER A 128 -14.85 -5.06 -15.27
CA SER A 128 -16.21 -5.57 -15.27
C SER A 128 -17.05 -4.86 -14.20
N PRO A 129 -18.31 -4.47 -14.51
CA PRO A 129 -19.28 -4.01 -13.51
C PRO A 129 -19.67 -5.08 -12.49
N CYS A 130 -19.15 -6.31 -12.58
CA CYS A 130 -19.26 -7.31 -11.52
C CYS A 130 -18.42 -6.96 -10.27
N ILE A 131 -17.46 -6.04 -10.42
CA ILE A 131 -16.77 -5.45 -9.27
C ILE A 131 -17.69 -4.37 -8.70
N LYS A 132 -18.05 -4.47 -7.42
CA LYS A 132 -19.04 -3.60 -6.78
C LYS A 132 -18.73 -2.11 -6.94
N ALA A 133 -17.47 -1.73 -6.75
CA ALA A 133 -17.02 -0.35 -6.92
C ALA A 133 -17.23 0.19 -8.35
N ILE A 134 -17.13 -0.68 -9.37
CA ILE A 134 -17.40 -0.34 -10.77
C ILE A 134 -18.91 -0.24 -11.00
N ALA A 135 -19.69 -1.16 -10.45
CA ALA A 135 -21.16 -1.12 -10.51
C ALA A 135 -21.73 0.17 -9.94
N GLU A 136 -21.25 0.59 -8.76
CA GLU A 136 -21.71 1.80 -8.07
C GLU A 136 -21.42 3.08 -8.85
N LYS A 137 -20.41 3.07 -9.72
CA LYS A 137 -20.03 4.20 -10.56
C LYS A 137 -20.41 3.99 -12.03
N ALA A 138 -21.16 2.96 -12.35
CA ALA A 138 -21.46 2.59 -13.74
C ALA A 138 -22.16 3.72 -14.52
N SER A 139 -22.92 4.58 -13.84
CA SER A 139 -23.56 5.75 -14.46
C SER A 139 -22.60 6.88 -14.83
N LEU A 140 -21.41 6.92 -14.21
CA LEU A 140 -20.37 7.91 -14.46
C LEU A 140 -19.32 7.38 -15.43
N LEU A 141 -19.06 6.08 -15.40
CA LEU A 141 -18.09 5.42 -16.27
C LEU A 141 -18.67 5.15 -17.65
N LYS A 142 -17.80 5.11 -18.66
CA LYS A 142 -18.16 4.75 -20.04
C LYS A 142 -17.27 3.62 -20.51
N ALA A 143 -17.69 2.92 -21.56
CA ALA A 143 -16.90 1.83 -22.12
C ALA A 143 -15.54 2.32 -22.66
N ASP A 144 -15.46 3.48 -23.32
CA ASP A 144 -14.22 4.11 -23.79
C ASP A 144 -13.18 3.14 -24.44
N GLY A 145 -13.67 2.23 -25.29
CA GLY A 145 -12.84 1.23 -25.99
C GLY A 145 -12.72 -0.14 -25.29
N CYS A 146 -13.34 -0.28 -24.13
CA CYS A 146 -13.61 -1.55 -23.47
C CYS A 146 -14.73 -2.31 -24.18
N THR A 147 -14.71 -3.64 -24.08
CA THR A 147 -15.61 -4.55 -24.81
C THR A 147 -16.28 -5.51 -23.85
N GLY A 148 -17.37 -6.17 -24.27
CA GLY A 148 -17.99 -7.22 -23.44
C GLY A 148 -18.69 -6.70 -22.18
N GLY A 149 -19.20 -5.46 -22.20
CA GLY A 149 -19.90 -4.85 -21.05
C GLY A 149 -18.99 -4.19 -20.02
N GLU A 150 -17.66 -4.23 -20.23
CA GLU A 150 -16.70 -3.57 -19.36
C GLU A 150 -16.78 -2.04 -19.45
N LEU A 151 -16.45 -1.40 -18.33
CA LEU A 151 -16.36 0.05 -18.20
C LEU A 151 -14.91 0.48 -17.99
N CYS A 152 -14.54 1.60 -18.58
CA CYS A 152 -13.21 2.18 -18.40
C CYS A 152 -13.13 2.88 -17.05
N ALA A 153 -12.45 2.24 -16.10
CA ALA A 153 -12.17 2.80 -14.79
C ALA A 153 -10.84 3.59 -14.84
N PRO A 154 -10.84 4.92 -14.58
CA PRO A 154 -9.62 5.70 -14.62
C PRO A 154 -8.66 5.27 -13.49
N CYS A 155 -7.35 5.31 -13.73
CA CYS A 155 -6.35 5.01 -12.69
C CYS A 155 -6.41 5.98 -11.51
N GLU A 156 -6.83 7.23 -11.78
CA GLU A 156 -6.94 8.29 -10.79
C GLU A 156 -8.23 9.09 -11.05
N LEU A 157 -8.87 9.55 -9.99
CA LEU A 157 -10.05 10.41 -10.07
C LEU A 157 -9.85 11.61 -9.13
N GLY A 158 -9.77 12.81 -9.70
CA GLY A 158 -9.53 14.03 -8.92
C GLY A 158 -8.14 14.10 -8.27
N GLY A 159 -7.15 13.40 -8.83
CA GLY A 159 -5.79 13.30 -8.25
C GLY A 159 -5.64 12.22 -7.18
N THR A 160 -6.68 11.43 -6.91
CA THR A 160 -6.62 10.30 -5.97
C THR A 160 -6.58 8.98 -6.75
N PRO A 161 -5.63 8.07 -6.45
CA PRO A 161 -5.46 6.82 -7.18
C PRO A 161 -6.59 5.84 -6.90
N THR A 162 -7.34 5.38 -7.90
CA THR A 162 -8.54 4.51 -7.79
C THR A 162 -8.26 3.05 -7.44
N GLY A 163 -7.01 2.62 -7.56
CA GLY A 163 -6.61 1.21 -7.54
C GLY A 163 -6.98 0.44 -8.81
N ALA A 164 -7.74 1.02 -9.75
CA ALA A 164 -8.18 0.32 -10.97
C ALA A 164 -7.02 -0.23 -11.80
N CYS A 165 -5.90 0.49 -11.83
CA CYS A 165 -4.71 0.12 -12.59
C CYS A 165 -3.81 -0.88 -11.89
N GLU A 166 -4.09 -1.22 -10.63
CA GLU A 166 -3.40 -2.27 -9.88
C GLU A 166 -4.16 -3.60 -9.90
N ILE A 167 -5.42 -3.60 -10.34
CA ILE A 167 -6.23 -4.81 -10.48
C ILE A 167 -5.64 -5.69 -11.60
N GLY A 168 -5.38 -6.95 -11.27
CA GLY A 168 -4.89 -7.96 -12.22
C GLY A 168 -3.40 -7.82 -12.58
N LYS A 169 -2.69 -6.82 -12.05
CA LYS A 169 -1.23 -6.86 -12.11
C LYS A 169 -0.75 -8.02 -11.23
N PRO A 170 0.25 -8.81 -11.68
CA PRO A 170 0.95 -9.71 -10.78
C PRO A 170 1.36 -8.90 -9.55
N LYS A 171 1.04 -9.40 -8.35
CA LYS A 171 1.63 -8.82 -7.14
C LYS A 171 3.14 -8.95 -7.30
N SER A 172 3.81 -7.85 -7.61
CA SER A 172 5.27 -7.76 -7.54
C SER A 172 5.66 -8.06 -6.09
N GLY A 173 6.04 -9.30 -5.78
CA GLY A 173 6.39 -9.76 -4.43
C GLY A 173 5.44 -10.77 -3.77
N GLY A 174 4.30 -11.09 -4.39
CA GLY A 174 3.44 -12.18 -3.93
C GLY A 174 3.81 -13.47 -4.64
N GLY A 175 4.96 -14.06 -4.31
CA GLY A 175 5.25 -15.42 -4.72
C GLY A 175 4.09 -16.29 -4.25
N ALA A 176 3.30 -16.81 -5.19
CA ALA A 176 2.39 -17.90 -4.89
C ALA A 176 3.26 -18.94 -4.19
N LYS A 177 3.03 -19.18 -2.89
CA LYS A 177 3.51 -20.40 -2.25
C LYS A 177 2.80 -21.52 -3.00
N THR A 178 3.40 -21.98 -4.09
CA THR A 178 3.16 -23.32 -4.56
C THR A 178 3.46 -24.21 -3.36
N CYS A 179 2.53 -25.09 -3.04
CA CYS A 179 2.73 -26.13 -2.05
C CYS A 179 3.82 -27.07 -2.56
N ALA A 180 5.09 -26.66 -2.46
CA ALA A 180 6.22 -27.50 -2.78
C ALA A 180 6.49 -28.41 -1.56
N PRO A 181 6.57 -29.74 -1.73
CA PRO A 181 6.95 -30.63 -0.64
C PRO A 181 8.36 -30.28 -0.17
N LYS A 182 8.53 -30.16 1.15
CA LYS A 182 9.84 -29.96 1.79
C LYS A 182 10.77 -31.11 1.39
N ASN A 183 11.79 -30.81 0.59
CA ASN A 183 13.03 -31.58 0.58
C ASN A 183 14.22 -30.69 0.20
N GLY A 184 15.09 -30.49 1.18
CA GLY A 184 16.55 -30.41 1.01
C GLY A 184 17.13 -29.19 0.29
N ASP A 185 17.52 -28.19 1.09
CA ASP A 185 18.76 -27.42 0.99
C ASP A 185 19.37 -27.18 -0.40
N LYS A 186 19.16 -25.98 -0.95
CA LYS A 186 20.24 -25.20 -1.57
C LYS A 186 19.84 -23.74 -1.73
N GLU A 187 20.56 -22.89 -0.99
CA GLU A 187 20.52 -21.44 -1.04
C GLU A 187 20.78 -20.94 -2.47
N SER A 188 19.75 -20.35 -3.07
CA SER A 188 19.86 -19.59 -4.31
C SER A 188 19.56 -18.14 -3.99
N LYS A 189 20.55 -17.29 -4.21
CA LYS A 189 20.56 -15.86 -3.89
C LYS A 189 19.74 -15.12 -4.95
N GLU A 190 18.49 -14.80 -4.62
CA GLU A 190 17.60 -14.00 -5.47
C GLU A 190 17.82 -12.49 -5.22
N PRO A 191 17.76 -11.62 -6.25
CA PRO A 191 17.86 -10.17 -6.06
C PRO A 191 16.64 -9.62 -5.30
N ALA A 192 16.89 -8.64 -4.45
CA ALA A 192 15.87 -7.99 -3.63
C ALA A 192 14.75 -7.34 -4.46
N ALA A 193 13.51 -7.76 -4.24
CA ALA A 193 12.31 -7.09 -4.74
C ALA A 193 11.95 -5.86 -3.89
N ASP A 194 11.32 -4.87 -4.53
CA ASP A 194 10.85 -3.61 -3.92
C ASP A 194 9.77 -3.84 -2.84
N PRO A 195 9.80 -3.11 -1.72
CA PRO A 195 8.81 -3.24 -0.65
C PRO A 195 7.42 -2.71 -1.08
N PRO A 196 6.33 -3.34 -0.60
CA PRO A 196 4.96 -2.93 -0.91
C PRO A 196 4.67 -1.53 -0.36
N LYS A 197 3.94 -0.73 -1.14
CA LYS A 197 3.43 0.59 -0.73
C LYS A 197 2.27 0.44 0.24
N SER A 198 2.58 0.11 1.49
CA SER A 198 1.66 0.20 2.61
C SER A 198 1.38 1.66 2.95
N ALA A 199 0.27 1.95 3.63
CA ALA A 199 -0.04 3.27 4.19
C ALA A 199 1.23 3.92 4.77
N GLY A 200 1.68 5.01 4.13
CA GLY A 200 3.01 5.54 4.40
C GLY A 200 3.12 6.14 5.79
N CYS A 201 4.21 5.86 6.49
CA CYS A 201 4.54 6.49 7.75
C CYS A 201 5.41 7.74 7.53
N CYS A 202 5.68 8.52 8.57
CA CYS A 202 6.38 9.79 8.50
C CYS A 202 5.77 10.76 7.48
N GLY A 203 4.45 10.91 7.52
CA GLY A 203 3.72 11.79 6.59
C GLY A 203 3.83 11.35 5.12
N GLY A 204 3.92 10.04 4.87
CA GLY A 204 3.99 9.45 3.52
C GLY A 204 5.40 9.30 2.95
N LYS A 205 6.45 9.58 3.74
CA LYS A 205 7.86 9.45 3.31
C LYS A 205 8.49 8.11 3.71
N GLY A 206 7.85 7.36 4.59
CA GLY A 206 8.28 6.04 5.01
C GLY A 206 7.28 4.95 4.61
N LEU A 207 7.75 3.70 4.69
CA LEU A 207 6.97 2.49 4.51
C LEU A 207 6.93 1.73 5.84
N CYS A 208 5.76 1.20 6.17
CA CYS A 208 5.60 0.28 7.29
C CYS A 208 6.05 -1.12 6.85
N VAL A 209 7.14 -1.60 7.44
CA VAL A 209 7.78 -2.88 7.11
C VAL A 209 7.83 -3.80 8.35
N THR A 210 7.80 -5.12 8.13
CA THR A 210 7.91 -6.07 9.23
C THR A 210 9.32 -6.10 9.81
N LYS A 211 9.44 -6.50 11.07
CA LYS A 211 10.73 -6.66 11.75
C LYS A 211 11.68 -7.59 10.99
N ASP A 212 11.15 -8.65 10.37
CA ASP A 212 11.94 -9.61 9.60
C ASP A 212 12.57 -8.98 8.36
N VAL A 213 11.84 -8.12 7.64
CA VAL A 213 12.37 -7.39 6.48
C VAL A 213 13.50 -6.44 6.91
N VAL A 214 13.32 -5.77 8.05
CA VAL A 214 14.35 -4.89 8.61
C VAL A 214 15.59 -5.67 9.01
N GLU A 215 15.45 -6.79 9.71
CA GLU A 215 16.60 -7.62 10.13
C GLU A 215 17.32 -8.26 8.94
N ALA A 216 16.60 -8.64 7.88
CA ALA A 216 17.19 -9.17 6.65
C ALA A 216 18.03 -8.12 5.89
N LYS A 217 17.65 -6.83 5.98
CA LYS A 217 18.31 -5.73 5.26
C LYS A 217 19.31 -4.94 6.10
N MET A 218 19.04 -4.83 7.39
CA MET A 218 19.76 -4.04 8.36
C MET A 218 19.86 -4.81 9.69
N PRO A 219 20.69 -5.87 9.75
CA PRO A 219 20.79 -6.74 10.92
C PRO A 219 21.10 -5.95 12.20
N GLY A 220 20.31 -6.15 13.25
CA GLY A 220 20.44 -5.50 14.56
C GLY A 220 20.00 -4.03 14.61
N LYS A 221 19.28 -3.55 13.58
CA LYS A 221 18.81 -2.15 13.51
C LYS A 221 17.30 -1.98 13.72
N SER A 222 16.54 -3.07 13.88
CA SER A 222 15.09 -2.98 14.11
C SER A 222 14.70 -2.10 15.30
N ASP A 223 15.48 -2.13 16.38
CA ASP A 223 15.24 -1.31 17.58
C ASP A 223 15.54 0.19 17.39
N GLN A 224 15.95 0.61 16.19
CA GLN A 224 16.20 2.01 15.81
C GLN A 224 15.09 2.62 14.95
N LEU A 225 14.15 1.79 14.50
CA LEU A 225 12.97 2.23 13.77
C LEU A 225 11.81 2.40 14.73
N ASP A 226 10.93 3.36 14.45
CA ASP A 226 9.74 3.60 15.25
C ASP A 226 8.55 2.82 14.69
N THR A 227 7.57 2.54 15.54
CA THR A 227 6.26 1.99 15.15
C THR A 227 5.23 3.09 14.89
N HIS A 228 5.60 4.37 15.07
CA HIS A 228 4.71 5.50 14.90
C HIS A 228 4.15 5.58 13.47
N GLU A 229 2.84 5.82 13.37
CA GLU A 229 2.04 5.80 12.12
C GLU A 229 1.90 4.43 11.45
N CYS A 230 2.56 3.40 11.98
CA CYS A 230 2.41 2.02 11.52
C CYS A 230 1.52 1.23 12.47
N THR A 231 0.57 0.47 11.92
CA THR A 231 -0.27 -0.46 12.68
C THR A 231 0.44 -1.80 12.88
N ASP A 232 -0.09 -2.64 13.77
CA ASP A 232 0.28 -4.07 13.89
C ASP A 232 1.75 -4.35 14.23
N GLY A 233 2.39 -3.39 14.90
CA GLY A 233 3.79 -3.52 15.32
C GLY A 233 4.79 -3.46 14.16
N LEU A 234 4.36 -2.99 12.98
CA LEU A 234 5.23 -2.71 11.86
C LEU A 234 6.18 -1.54 12.19
N LEU A 235 7.37 -1.57 11.60
CA LEU A 235 8.40 -0.57 11.77
C LEU A 235 8.39 0.40 10.60
N CYS A 236 8.42 1.69 10.88
CA CYS A 236 8.52 2.74 9.89
C CYS A 236 9.95 2.86 9.38
N ALA A 237 10.16 2.47 8.12
CA ALA A 237 11.42 2.63 7.41
C ALA A 237 11.32 3.77 6.39
N PRO A 238 12.25 4.74 6.36
CA PRO A 238 12.29 5.75 5.30
C PRO A 238 12.43 5.08 3.93
N THR A 239 11.64 5.49 2.94
CA THR A 239 11.69 4.90 1.58
C THR A 239 13.06 5.05 0.93
N GLU A 240 13.72 6.17 1.20
CA GLU A 240 15.09 6.45 0.75
C GLU A 240 16.09 5.38 1.18
N ASN A 241 15.98 4.85 2.40
CA ASN A 241 16.89 3.82 2.91
C ASN A 241 16.55 2.40 2.42
N ALA A 242 15.42 2.22 1.74
CA ALA A 242 15.00 0.92 1.23
C ALA A 242 15.65 0.56 -0.12
N ALA A 243 16.15 1.56 -0.85
CA ALA A 243 16.85 1.35 -2.12
C ALA A 243 18.24 0.73 -1.87
N ALA A 244 18.57 -0.33 -2.61
CA ALA A 244 19.81 -1.09 -2.43
C ALA A 244 21.08 -0.29 -2.76
N ASP A 245 20.93 0.79 -3.53
CA ASP A 245 21.96 1.71 -4.00
C ASP A 245 21.86 3.09 -3.33
N PHE A 246 21.11 3.22 -2.23
CA PHE A 246 20.99 4.49 -1.53
C PHE A 246 22.33 4.91 -0.90
N GLU A 247 22.89 6.01 -1.41
CA GLU A 247 24.02 6.70 -0.82
C GLU A 247 23.55 8.02 -0.18
N PRO A 248 23.52 8.13 1.15
CA PRO A 248 23.09 9.36 1.79
C PRO A 248 24.09 10.49 1.56
N LYS A 249 23.55 11.70 1.36
CA LYS A 249 24.36 12.90 1.13
C LYS A 249 25.26 13.18 2.33
N LYS A 250 26.56 13.38 2.10
CA LYS A 250 27.49 13.84 3.14
C LYS A 250 27.13 15.24 3.63
N CYS A 251 27.30 15.50 4.92
CA CYS A 251 26.97 16.77 5.54
C CYS A 251 28.04 17.22 6.54
N LYS A 252 28.05 18.53 6.82
CA LYS A 252 28.82 19.13 7.91
C LYS A 252 27.86 19.83 8.85
N ALA A 253 28.14 19.76 10.15
CA ALA A 253 27.34 20.45 11.13
C ALA A 253 28.18 20.90 12.33
N LYS A 254 27.73 21.98 12.97
CA LYS A 254 28.26 22.46 14.24
C LYS A 254 27.39 21.89 15.35
N GLY A 255 27.99 21.10 16.22
CA GLY A 255 27.24 20.45 17.30
C GLY A 255 28.15 19.97 18.41
N SER A 256 27.54 19.65 19.55
CA SER A 256 28.27 19.08 20.66
C SER A 256 28.09 17.57 20.67
N VAL A 257 29.01 16.86 20.01
CA VAL A 257 29.00 15.39 19.98
C VAL A 257 29.24 14.79 21.37
N THR A 258 29.73 15.59 22.34
CA THR A 258 30.11 15.12 23.69
C THR A 258 29.75 16.08 24.83
N GLY A 259 28.92 17.09 24.60
CA GLY A 259 28.55 18.10 25.62
C GLY A 259 29.69 19.02 26.08
N LEU A 260 30.94 18.79 25.64
CA LEU A 260 32.14 19.50 26.11
C LEU A 260 32.98 20.15 25.00
N PHE A 261 32.78 19.77 23.73
CA PHE A 261 33.48 20.37 22.60
C PHE A 261 32.47 20.87 21.56
N MET A 262 32.46 22.17 21.30
CA MET A 262 31.74 22.80 20.19
C MET A 262 32.64 22.74 18.96
N GLY A 263 32.58 21.63 18.22
CA GLY A 263 33.34 21.43 17.00
C GLY A 263 32.44 21.29 15.77
N GLU A 264 33.02 21.45 14.59
CA GLU A 264 32.42 20.95 13.36
C GLU A 264 32.63 19.44 13.28
N TYR A 265 31.62 18.71 12.82
CA TYR A 265 31.72 17.29 12.52
C TYR A 265 31.20 17.00 11.12
N GLU A 266 31.71 15.91 10.54
CA GLU A 266 31.25 15.37 9.26
C GLU A 266 30.32 14.18 9.50
N GLY A 267 29.34 14.03 8.62
CA GLY A 267 28.31 13.02 8.75
C GLY A 267 27.56 12.76 7.46
N VAL A 268 26.39 12.15 7.60
CA VAL A 268 25.45 11.88 6.51
C VAL A 268 24.06 12.43 6.85
N CYS A 269 23.35 12.94 5.85
CA CYS A 269 21.97 13.38 5.98
C CYS A 269 21.07 12.15 6.05
N LEU A 270 20.37 12.00 7.17
CA LEU A 270 19.36 10.97 7.36
C LEU A 270 18.01 11.61 7.64
N SER A 271 16.93 11.02 7.13
CA SER A 271 15.58 11.55 7.36
C SER A 271 15.28 11.75 8.85
N ASN A 272 14.61 12.86 9.13
CA ASN A 272 14.02 13.17 10.44
C ASN A 272 12.96 12.14 10.87
N CYS A 273 12.55 11.26 9.96
CA CYS A 273 11.69 10.11 10.22
C CYS A 273 12.32 9.09 11.20
N LEU A 274 13.65 8.98 11.23
CA LEU A 274 14.34 8.06 12.13
C LEU A 274 14.32 8.60 13.58
N LYS A 275 13.73 7.85 14.51
CA LYS A 275 13.84 8.16 15.94
C LYS A 275 15.21 7.77 16.47
N PHE A 276 16.15 8.70 16.38
CA PHE A 276 17.39 8.60 17.13
C PHE A 276 17.09 8.60 18.63
N LYS A 277 17.71 7.68 19.39
CA LYS A 277 17.58 7.66 20.85
C LYS A 277 17.94 9.03 21.40
N ARG A 278 17.35 9.44 22.53
CA ARG A 278 17.58 10.76 23.16
C ARG A 278 19.07 11.09 23.29
N THR A 279 19.92 10.10 23.54
CA THR A 279 21.39 10.23 23.61
C THR A 279 22.05 10.54 22.27
N GLN A 280 21.50 10.08 21.15
CA GLN A 280 21.94 10.36 19.79
C GLN A 280 21.35 11.68 19.25
N GLN A 281 20.15 12.07 19.67
CA GLN A 281 19.55 13.37 19.32
C GLN A 281 20.39 14.57 19.74
N PHE A 282 21.14 14.47 20.85
CA PHE A 282 22.02 15.56 21.29
C PHE A 282 23.25 15.75 20.37
N ALA A 283 23.61 14.73 19.59
CA ALA A 283 24.76 14.76 18.69
C ALA A 283 24.38 15.06 17.23
N SER A 284 23.09 15.15 16.89
CA SER A 284 22.64 15.51 15.54
C SER A 284 22.14 16.96 15.48
N ALA A 285 22.72 17.72 14.57
CA ALA A 285 22.24 19.04 14.14
C ALA A 285 21.78 18.92 12.68
N GLN A 286 20.98 19.88 12.21
CA GLN A 286 20.57 19.90 10.81
C GLN A 286 21.78 20.03 9.88
N GLY A 287 22.72 20.92 10.21
CA GLY A 287 23.91 21.15 9.38
C GLY A 287 23.55 21.67 8.00
N ASP A 288 24.25 21.18 6.98
CA ASP A 288 23.99 21.49 5.56
C ASP A 288 22.97 20.54 4.91
N CYS A 289 22.24 19.75 5.71
CA CYS A 289 21.10 18.96 5.24
C CYS A 289 19.89 19.86 4.99
N ASP A 290 18.95 19.40 4.16
CA ASP A 290 17.66 20.08 3.97
C ASP A 290 16.79 20.06 5.25
N ASP A 291 15.59 20.60 5.18
CA ASP A 291 14.65 20.71 6.30
C ASP A 291 14.03 19.38 6.75
N GLU A 292 14.19 18.32 5.96
CA GLU A 292 13.64 16.99 6.24
C GLU A 292 14.69 16.00 6.74
N HIS A 293 15.96 16.43 6.80
CA HIS A 293 17.08 15.59 7.19
C HIS A 293 17.89 16.20 8.34
N ARG A 294 18.58 15.33 9.08
CA ARG A 294 19.55 15.69 10.11
C ARG A 294 20.92 15.10 9.79
N CYS A 295 21.95 15.88 10.07
CA CYS A 295 23.33 15.48 9.89
C CYS A 295 23.76 14.55 11.03
N MET A 296 23.87 13.26 10.73
CA MET A 296 24.28 12.24 11.68
C MET A 296 25.80 12.01 11.59
N PRO A 297 26.57 12.17 12.68
CA PRO A 297 28.02 11.97 12.65
C PRO A 297 28.37 10.52 12.30
N CYS A 298 29.45 10.33 11.54
CA CYS A 298 29.98 9.00 11.26
C CYS A 298 30.68 8.37 12.46
N GLU A 299 31.24 9.18 13.35
CA GLU A 299 31.90 8.72 14.58
C GLU A 299 31.47 9.51 15.80
N VAL A 300 31.31 8.82 16.92
CA VAL A 300 31.07 9.43 18.24
C VAL A 300 32.09 8.82 19.21
N LEU A 301 32.92 9.68 19.82
CA LEU A 301 33.99 9.26 20.73
C LEU A 301 34.98 8.25 20.10
N GLY A 302 35.31 8.45 18.82
CA GLY A 302 36.20 7.56 18.06
C GLY A 302 35.62 6.16 17.81
N ARG A 303 34.29 6.02 17.90
CA ARG A 303 33.58 4.78 17.55
C ARG A 303 32.63 5.05 16.39
N PRO A 304 32.57 4.16 15.39
CA PRO A 304 31.64 4.32 14.29
C PRO A 304 30.20 4.28 14.82
N THR A 305 29.36 5.17 14.31
CA THR A 305 27.93 5.20 14.64
C THR A 305 27.14 4.12 13.89
N GLY A 306 27.74 3.58 12.83
CA GLY A 306 27.09 2.65 11.91
C GLY A 306 25.95 3.30 11.15
N ALA A 307 26.04 4.61 10.90
CA ALA A 307 25.18 5.31 9.96
C ALA A 307 25.49 4.85 8.53
N PRO A 308 24.46 4.60 7.69
CA PRO A 308 24.67 4.19 6.30
C PRO A 308 25.46 5.27 5.53
N GLY A 309 26.34 4.87 4.62
CA GLY A 309 27.17 5.79 3.82
C GLY A 309 28.39 6.38 4.53
N CYS A 310 28.59 6.09 5.82
CA CYS A 310 29.86 6.35 6.49
C CYS A 310 30.85 5.23 6.16
N GLU A 311 32.06 5.59 5.72
CA GLU A 311 33.15 4.63 5.51
C GLU A 311 33.46 3.95 6.86
N GLN A 312 33.49 2.61 6.88
CA GLN A 312 33.81 1.78 8.05
C GLN A 312 35.28 1.39 8.08
#